data_AF-A0A0W8CNH8-F1
#
_entry.id   AF-A0A0W8CNH8-F1
#
_cell.length_a   1.000
_cell.length_b   1.000
_cell.length_c   1.000
_cell.angle_alpha   90.00
_cell.angle_beta   90.00
_cell.angle_gamma   90.00
#
_symmetry.space_group_name_H-M   'P 1'
#
loop_
_entity.id
_entity.type
_entity.pdbx_description
1 polymer ?
#
loop_
_entity_poly.entity_id
_entity_poly.type
_entity_poly.pdbx_seq_one_letter_code
_entity_poly.pdbx_strand_id
1 'polypeptide(L)'
;MVTETTPLRNAERRPLEPYAHHKRRIAGLAVVGLILVVVAVLTTTNIGKKTHSQAIPQQPIKVTEPHTDLTPLNTTRHHHTPAPTSKNWFQCGTERSEAGYITLPYNVGDHLFYWFFESRKAPASDPLVLWMTGSGSSCFSLVTLLTENGPCQIISEGTTALNPYSWTSEANVVWLDQPTNVGFSYGSNARAQFNAGDVQRNVYWFLQRFLDKHPEFQGRALFLAGEGYPAHYIPAAAHYIWRENSIVEKANATVRINLEGIAIGNGLVNPAVQV
;
A
#
# COMPACT_ATOMS: atom_id res chain seq x y z
N MET A 1 -4.60 22.92 34.47
CA MET A 1 -3.29 23.54 34.14
C MET A 1 -2.41 23.39 35.36
N VAL A 2 -1.51 22.41 35.34
CA VAL A 2 -0.42 22.28 36.31
C VAL A 2 0.81 22.00 35.46
N THR A 3 1.69 22.99 35.37
CA THR A 3 2.98 22.91 34.67
C THR A 3 4.04 22.57 35.71
N GLU A 4 4.62 21.39 35.60
CA GLU A 4 5.73 20.94 36.42
C GLU A 4 7.04 21.39 35.76
N THR A 5 7.78 22.28 36.42
CA THR A 5 9.09 22.77 35.97
C THR A 5 10.21 22.02 36.67
N THR A 6 10.92 21.17 35.93
CA THR A 6 12.15 20.50 36.40
C THR A 6 13.34 21.48 36.36
N PRO A 7 14.10 21.68 37.44
CA PRO A 7 15.25 22.58 37.44
C PRO A 7 16.49 21.95 36.76
N LEU A 8 17.21 22.76 35.97
CA LEU A 8 18.48 22.41 35.32
C LEU A 8 19.60 22.23 36.35
N ARG A 9 20.31 21.10 36.26
CA ARG A 9 21.44 20.73 37.13
C ARG A 9 22.69 21.54 36.78
N ASN A 10 23.33 22.13 37.79
CA ASN A 10 24.58 22.87 37.69
C ASN A 10 25.70 22.07 36.98
N ALA A 11 26.37 22.70 36.02
CA ALA A 11 27.53 22.12 35.35
C ALA A 11 28.79 22.30 36.21
N GLU A 12 29.24 21.22 36.86
CA GLU A 12 30.59 21.16 37.44
C GLU A 12 31.65 21.12 36.32
N ARG A 13 32.64 22.02 36.42
CA ARG A 13 33.81 22.02 35.52
C ARG A 13 34.70 20.82 35.83
N ARG A 14 35.00 20.00 34.81
CA ARG A 14 35.97 18.91 34.94
C ARG A 14 37.40 19.44 35.11
N PRO A 15 38.27 18.78 35.88
CA PRO A 15 39.70 19.10 35.94
C PRO A 15 40.40 18.83 34.60
N LEU A 16 41.38 19.66 34.24
CA LEU A 16 42.23 19.48 33.06
C LEU A 16 43.18 18.29 33.29
N GLU A 17 43.11 17.26 32.43
CA GLU A 17 44.03 16.12 32.44
C GLU A 17 45.46 16.51 31.98
N PRO A 18 46.53 15.90 32.55
CA PRO A 18 47.90 16.17 32.14
C PRO A 18 48.21 15.71 30.70
N TYR A 19 48.95 16.54 29.97
CA TYR A 19 49.37 16.43 28.57
C TYR A 19 50.07 15.09 28.16
N ALA A 20 50.43 14.23 29.13
CA ALA A 20 51.05 12.93 28.88
C ALA A 20 50.09 11.88 28.29
N HIS A 21 48.76 12.00 28.51
CA HIS A 21 47.77 11.06 27.95
C HIS A 21 47.49 11.26 26.46
N HIS A 22 47.81 12.42 25.90
CA HIS A 22 47.53 12.73 24.49
C HIS A 22 48.45 11.96 23.52
N LYS A 23 49.71 11.74 23.88
CA LYS A 23 50.65 10.94 23.06
C LYS A 23 50.27 9.46 22.99
N ARG A 24 49.72 8.89 24.06
CA ARG A 24 49.23 7.48 24.06
C ARG A 24 47.95 7.30 23.24
N ARG A 25 47.05 8.29 23.22
CA ARG A 25 45.84 8.25 22.40
C ARG A 25 46.12 8.43 20.90
N ILE A 26 47.05 9.30 20.52
CA ILE A 26 47.45 9.49 19.11
C ILE A 26 48.18 8.24 18.58
N ALA A 27 49.03 7.60 19.39
CA ALA A 27 49.65 6.33 19.03
C ALA A 27 48.59 5.21 18.87
N GLY A 28 47.58 5.14 19.74
CA GLY A 28 46.48 4.18 19.63
C GLY A 28 45.61 4.39 18.39
N LEU A 29 45.30 5.65 18.02
CA LEU A 29 44.53 5.99 16.81
C LEU A 29 45.31 5.68 15.53
N ALA A 30 46.63 5.87 15.51
CA ALA A 30 47.47 5.51 14.37
C ALA A 30 47.55 3.99 14.16
N VAL A 31 47.61 3.20 15.24
CA VAL A 31 47.62 1.74 15.18
C VAL A 31 46.26 1.18 14.73
N VAL A 32 45.15 1.75 15.21
CA VAL A 32 43.79 1.36 14.76
C VAL A 32 43.54 1.75 13.29
N GLY A 33 44.03 2.92 12.86
CA GLY A 33 43.98 3.33 11.46
C GLY A 33 44.77 2.39 10.53
N LEU A 34 45.95 1.93 10.95
CA LEU A 34 46.75 0.99 10.19
C LEU A 34 46.09 -0.40 10.07
N ILE A 35 45.45 -0.88 11.14
CA ILE A 35 44.71 -2.16 11.14
C ILE A 35 43.49 -2.10 10.21
N LEU A 36 42.75 -0.98 10.20
CA LEU A 36 41.60 -0.80 9.30
C LEU A 36 42.01 -0.73 7.82
N VAL A 37 43.14 -0.12 7.51
CA VAL A 37 43.69 -0.09 6.15
C VAL A 37 44.17 -1.48 5.71
N VAL A 38 44.80 -2.26 6.59
CA VAL A 38 45.22 -3.64 6.29
C VAL A 38 44.02 -4.57 6.09
N VAL A 39 42.94 -4.42 6.88
CA VAL A 39 41.69 -5.18 6.67
C VAL A 39 40.99 -4.76 5.37
N ALA A 40 40.98 -3.47 5.02
CA ALA A 40 40.47 -3.01 3.73
C ALA A 40 41.28 -3.57 2.55
N VAL A 41 42.62 -3.58 2.64
CA VAL A 41 43.49 -4.14 1.59
C VAL A 41 43.32 -5.67 1.48
N LEU A 42 43.19 -6.39 2.59
CA LEU A 42 42.93 -7.85 2.59
C LEU A 42 41.52 -8.19 2.05
N THR A 43 40.50 -7.38 2.30
CA THR A 43 39.17 -7.57 1.67
C THR A 43 39.16 -7.23 0.19
N THR A 44 39.93 -6.25 -0.28
CA THR A 44 40.02 -5.92 -1.72
C THR A 44 40.85 -6.91 -2.53
N THR A 45 41.84 -7.57 -1.91
CA THR A 45 42.72 -8.56 -2.58
C THR A 45 42.13 -9.98 -2.61
N ASN A 46 41.12 -10.27 -1.78
CA ASN A 46 40.38 -11.54 -1.80
C ASN A 46 39.06 -11.49 -2.62
N ILE A 47 38.75 -10.39 -3.31
CA ILE A 47 37.64 -10.32 -4.30
C ILE A 47 38.12 -10.85 -5.67
N GLY A 48 38.88 -11.95 -5.63
CA GLY A 48 39.49 -12.58 -6.79
C GLY A 48 39.22 -14.08 -6.84
N LYS A 49 38.00 -14.50 -6.50
CA LYS A 49 37.42 -15.85 -6.77
C LYS A 49 35.91 -15.83 -6.45
N LYS A 50 35.17 -14.96 -7.13
CA LYS A 50 33.71 -15.11 -7.24
C LYS A 50 33.41 -15.89 -8.52
N THR A 51 32.67 -16.96 -8.35
CA THR A 51 32.00 -17.75 -9.38
C THR A 51 31.38 -16.84 -10.44
N HIS A 52 31.71 -17.11 -11.71
CA HIS A 52 31.05 -16.52 -12.87
C HIS A 52 29.53 -16.73 -12.76
N SER A 53 28.76 -15.67 -12.52
CA SER A 53 27.42 -15.60 -13.10
C SER A 53 27.60 -15.36 -14.59
N GLN A 54 27.18 -16.32 -15.41
CA GLN A 54 27.16 -16.17 -16.85
C GLN A 54 26.39 -14.89 -17.21
N ALA A 55 27.04 -14.01 -17.98
CA ALA A 55 26.36 -12.89 -18.62
C ALA A 55 25.31 -13.46 -19.57
N ILE A 56 24.04 -13.06 -19.37
CA ILE A 56 22.96 -13.33 -20.31
C ILE A 56 23.31 -12.60 -21.61
N PRO A 57 23.34 -13.27 -22.78
CA PRO A 57 23.59 -12.59 -24.04
C PRO A 57 22.49 -11.55 -24.31
N GLN A 58 22.88 -10.29 -24.52
CA GLN A 58 21.98 -9.27 -25.05
C GLN A 58 21.64 -9.64 -26.50
N GLN A 59 20.51 -10.31 -26.70
CA GLN A 59 19.88 -10.32 -28.01
C GLN A 59 19.05 -9.03 -28.16
N PRO A 60 19.10 -8.35 -29.31
CA PRO A 60 18.28 -7.17 -29.55
C PRO A 60 16.80 -7.55 -29.42
N ILE A 61 16.08 -6.83 -28.55
CA ILE A 61 14.64 -6.96 -28.38
C ILE A 61 13.99 -6.67 -29.73
N LYS A 62 13.40 -7.69 -30.37
CA LYS A 62 12.46 -7.46 -31.47
C LYS A 62 11.25 -6.76 -30.87
N VAL A 63 11.10 -5.47 -31.18
CA VAL A 63 9.83 -4.76 -30.99
C VAL A 63 8.81 -5.46 -31.88
N THR A 64 7.98 -6.32 -31.29
CA THR A 64 6.77 -6.80 -31.96
C THR A 64 5.91 -5.57 -32.20
N GLU A 65 5.40 -5.45 -33.43
CA GLU A 65 4.58 -4.33 -33.88
C GLU A 65 3.50 -3.95 -32.87
N PRO A 66 3.10 -2.66 -32.79
CA PRO A 66 2.08 -2.21 -31.86
C PRO A 66 0.82 -3.06 -32.08
N HIS A 67 0.37 -3.73 -31.02
CA HIS A 67 -0.92 -4.40 -31.01
C HIS A 67 -1.98 -3.33 -31.27
N THR A 68 -2.38 -3.24 -32.53
CA THR A 68 -3.54 -2.49 -33.01
C THR A 68 -4.78 -3.34 -32.74
N ASP A 69 -4.95 -3.75 -31.49
CA ASP A 69 -6.23 -4.29 -31.07
C ASP A 69 -7.14 -3.11 -30.70
N LEU A 70 -7.76 -2.52 -31.73
CA LEU A 70 -8.76 -1.47 -31.62
C LEU A 70 -10.12 -2.00 -31.13
N THR A 71 -10.17 -3.23 -30.59
CA THR A 71 -11.42 -3.81 -30.13
C THR A 71 -11.80 -3.18 -28.79
N PRO A 72 -12.95 -2.48 -28.69
CA PRO A 72 -13.41 -1.94 -27.42
C PRO A 72 -13.57 -3.08 -26.41
N LEU A 73 -13.12 -2.88 -25.17
CA LEU A 73 -13.23 -3.80 -24.01
C LEU A 73 -14.68 -4.14 -23.59
N ASN A 74 -15.66 -3.93 -24.46
CA ASN A 74 -17.08 -4.10 -24.17
C ASN A 74 -17.63 -5.50 -24.52
N THR A 75 -16.77 -6.50 -24.73
CA THR A 75 -17.20 -7.84 -25.17
C THR A 75 -17.04 -8.96 -24.13
N THR A 76 -16.36 -8.75 -23.01
CA THR A 76 -16.57 -9.57 -21.81
C THR A 76 -17.75 -9.02 -21.00
N ARG A 77 -18.94 -9.11 -21.60
CA ARG A 77 -20.17 -9.13 -20.79
C ARG A 77 -20.15 -10.46 -20.05
N HIS A 78 -19.60 -10.48 -18.83
CA HIS A 78 -19.98 -11.52 -17.90
C HIS A 78 -21.49 -11.44 -17.81
N HIS A 79 -22.19 -12.45 -18.33
CA HIS A 79 -23.59 -12.64 -18.05
C HIS A 79 -23.68 -12.87 -16.55
N HIS A 80 -23.83 -11.78 -15.79
CA HIS A 80 -24.36 -11.85 -14.45
C HIS A 80 -25.78 -12.35 -14.62
N THR A 81 -25.98 -13.66 -14.53
CA THR A 81 -27.27 -14.16 -14.08
C THR A 81 -27.41 -13.62 -12.67
N PRO A 82 -28.33 -12.66 -12.41
CA PRO A 82 -28.54 -12.20 -11.06
C PRO A 82 -28.86 -13.44 -10.23
N ALA A 83 -28.24 -13.59 -9.06
CA ALA A 83 -28.68 -14.61 -8.12
C ALA A 83 -30.21 -14.46 -7.96
N PRO A 84 -30.98 -15.56 -7.99
CA PRO A 84 -32.43 -15.48 -7.91
C PRO A 84 -32.80 -14.64 -6.70
N THR A 85 -33.40 -13.48 -6.95
CA THR A 85 -33.82 -12.54 -5.91
C THR A 85 -34.97 -13.21 -5.17
N SER A 86 -34.67 -13.85 -4.04
CA SER A 86 -35.72 -14.26 -3.12
C SER A 86 -36.47 -13.00 -2.68
N LYS A 87 -37.77 -13.11 -2.40
CA LYS A 87 -38.59 -11.97 -1.93
C LYS A 87 -38.02 -11.30 -0.67
N ASN A 88 -37.10 -11.98 0.02
CA ASN A 88 -36.42 -11.57 1.24
C ASN A 88 -34.88 -11.57 1.08
N TRP A 89 -34.36 -11.38 -0.14
CA TRP A 89 -32.90 -11.29 -0.33
C TRP A 89 -32.44 -10.02 0.37
N PHE A 90 -31.66 -10.19 1.45
CA PHE A 90 -31.11 -9.05 2.16
C PHE A 90 -29.88 -8.56 1.39
N GLN A 91 -29.93 -7.29 1.00
CA GLN A 91 -28.82 -6.57 0.42
C GLN A 91 -27.92 -6.07 1.57
N CYS A 92 -26.61 -6.31 1.48
CA CYS A 92 -25.68 -5.72 2.45
C CYS A 92 -25.74 -4.20 2.34
N GLY A 93 -26.13 -3.52 3.43
CA GLY A 93 -26.32 -2.06 3.44
C GLY A 93 -27.63 -1.61 2.78
N THR A 94 -27.89 -0.31 2.86
CA THR A 94 -29.05 0.37 2.24
C THR A 94 -28.66 1.23 1.04
N GLU A 95 -27.37 1.55 0.95
CA GLU A 95 -26.71 2.35 -0.07
C GLU A 95 -26.48 1.56 -1.36
N ARG A 96 -26.17 2.28 -2.45
CA ARG A 96 -25.71 1.63 -3.68
C ARG A 96 -24.34 1.02 -3.46
N SER A 97 -24.15 -0.16 -4.04
CA SER A 97 -22.89 -0.89 -3.97
C SER A 97 -22.53 -1.48 -5.31
N GLU A 98 -21.25 -1.57 -5.58
CA GLU A 98 -20.71 -2.20 -6.78
C GLU A 98 -19.51 -3.07 -6.40
N ALA A 99 -19.51 -4.32 -6.84
CA ALA A 99 -18.34 -5.20 -6.72
C ALA A 99 -17.82 -5.54 -8.11
N GLY A 100 -16.51 -5.66 -8.24
CA GLY A 100 -15.91 -5.94 -9.54
C GLY A 100 -14.40 -6.11 -9.48
N TYR A 101 -13.81 -6.16 -10.66
CA TYR A 101 -12.38 -6.35 -10.85
C TYR A 101 -11.77 -5.19 -11.61
N ILE A 102 -10.57 -4.79 -11.22
CA ILE A 102 -9.71 -3.87 -11.97
C ILE A 102 -8.47 -4.63 -12.44
N THR A 103 -8.23 -4.58 -13.75
CA THR A 103 -7.01 -5.11 -14.37
C THR A 103 -5.92 -4.06 -14.40
N LEU A 104 -4.71 -4.43 -13.97
CA LEU A 104 -3.58 -3.52 -13.92
C LEU A 104 -2.88 -3.39 -15.30
N PRO A 105 -2.50 -2.17 -15.75
CA PRO A 105 -1.99 -1.96 -17.11
C PRO A 105 -0.64 -2.62 -17.41
N TYR A 106 0.19 -2.82 -16.38
CA TYR A 106 1.53 -3.41 -16.50
C TYR A 106 1.55 -4.89 -16.13
N ASN A 107 0.43 -5.44 -15.68
CA ASN A 107 0.27 -6.87 -15.43
C ASN A 107 -1.15 -7.29 -15.77
N VAL A 108 -1.41 -7.44 -17.07
CA VAL A 108 -2.75 -7.72 -17.62
C VAL A 108 -3.38 -9.02 -17.13
N GLY A 109 -2.57 -9.91 -16.54
CA GLY A 109 -3.06 -11.14 -15.92
C GLY A 109 -3.51 -10.98 -14.46
N ASP A 110 -3.29 -9.82 -13.84
CA ASP A 110 -3.69 -9.54 -12.45
C ASP A 110 -4.99 -8.75 -12.42
N HIS A 111 -5.93 -9.26 -11.62
CA HIS A 111 -7.27 -8.71 -11.42
C HIS A 111 -7.50 -8.48 -9.93
N LEU A 112 -7.55 -7.20 -9.54
CA LEU A 112 -7.83 -6.82 -8.16
C LEU A 112 -9.33 -6.68 -7.94
N PHE A 113 -9.86 -7.47 -7.02
CA PHE A 113 -11.24 -7.40 -6.57
C PHE A 113 -11.44 -6.21 -5.63
N TYR A 114 -12.57 -5.53 -5.80
CA TYR A 114 -13.04 -4.53 -4.86
C TYR A 114 -14.54 -4.68 -4.63
N TRP A 115 -14.99 -4.21 -3.47
CA TRP A 115 -16.39 -3.91 -3.23
C TRP A 115 -16.52 -2.46 -2.75
N PHE A 116 -17.20 -1.67 -3.54
CA PHE A 116 -17.47 -0.26 -3.33
C PHE A 116 -18.89 -0.04 -2.80
N PHE A 117 -19.03 0.89 -1.86
CA PHE A 117 -20.30 1.38 -1.34
C PHE A 117 -20.32 2.91 -1.29
N GLU A 118 -21.42 3.48 -1.76
CA GLU A 118 -21.68 4.92 -1.66
C GLU A 118 -21.86 5.38 -0.20
N SER A 119 -21.55 6.64 0.07
CA SER A 119 -21.92 7.26 1.35
C SER A 119 -23.45 7.27 1.51
N ARG A 120 -23.93 6.97 2.72
CA ARG A 120 -25.33 7.09 3.13
C ARG A 120 -25.76 8.53 3.36
N LYS A 121 -24.81 9.43 3.63
CA LYS A 121 -25.08 10.82 3.99
C LYS A 121 -25.19 11.71 2.76
N ALA A 122 -24.09 11.89 2.03
CA ALA A 122 -24.06 12.70 0.83
C ALA A 122 -23.05 12.14 -0.19
N PRO A 123 -23.41 11.08 -0.95
CA PRO A 123 -22.46 10.37 -1.83
C PRO A 123 -21.82 11.26 -2.89
N ALA A 124 -22.52 12.31 -3.32
CA ALA A 124 -22.02 13.29 -4.29
C ALA A 124 -21.01 14.32 -3.70
N SER A 125 -20.90 14.48 -2.37
CA SER A 125 -19.99 15.43 -1.71
C SER A 125 -18.95 14.76 -0.80
N ASP A 126 -19.29 13.64 -0.18
CA ASP A 126 -18.48 12.96 0.83
C ASP A 126 -17.19 12.35 0.27
N PRO A 127 -16.12 12.25 1.08
CA PRO A 127 -14.81 11.79 0.64
C PRO A 127 -14.82 10.34 0.15
N LEU A 128 -13.78 9.97 -0.59
CA LEU A 128 -13.47 8.60 -0.96
C LEU A 128 -12.47 8.00 0.03
N VAL A 129 -12.74 6.80 0.51
CA VAL A 129 -11.84 6.04 1.37
C VAL A 129 -11.50 4.72 0.68
N LEU A 130 -10.21 4.45 0.50
CA LEU A 130 -9.73 3.13 0.12
C LEU A 130 -9.32 2.40 1.40
N TRP A 131 -10.05 1.35 1.75
CA TRP A 131 -9.74 0.48 2.87
C TRP A 131 -8.96 -0.75 2.41
N MET A 132 -7.89 -1.03 3.15
CA MET A 132 -7.06 -2.22 2.97
C MET A 132 -6.88 -2.93 4.31
N THR A 133 -7.16 -4.22 4.37
CA THR A 133 -6.72 -5.06 5.48
C THR A 133 -5.60 -6.01 5.04
N GLY A 134 -4.87 -6.52 6.03
CA GLY A 134 -4.08 -7.73 5.90
C GLY A 134 -2.70 -7.63 5.25
N SER A 135 -1.87 -8.62 5.57
CA SER A 135 -0.85 -9.17 4.67
C SER A 135 -0.72 -10.68 4.91
N GLY A 136 -0.31 -11.39 3.88
CA GLY A 136 -0.25 -12.86 3.89
C GLY A 136 -1.59 -13.51 3.51
N SER A 137 -1.61 -14.84 3.54
CA SER A 137 -2.67 -15.67 2.95
C SER A 137 -3.98 -15.74 3.75
N SER A 138 -4.15 -14.97 4.82
CA SER A 138 -5.22 -15.22 5.82
C SER A 138 -6.22 -14.08 6.05
N CYS A 139 -5.96 -12.85 5.60
CA CYS A 139 -6.88 -11.72 5.81
C CYS A 139 -7.04 -10.91 4.52
N PHE A 140 -8.28 -10.71 4.10
CA PHE A 140 -8.68 -9.97 2.90
C PHE A 140 -9.79 -8.98 3.27
N SER A 141 -9.89 -7.86 2.54
CA SER A 141 -10.62 -6.67 2.98
C SER A 141 -12.13 -6.93 3.13
N LEU A 142 -12.66 -7.91 2.42
CA LEU A 142 -14.05 -8.30 2.57
C LEU A 142 -14.38 -8.86 3.97
N VAL A 143 -13.42 -9.45 4.69
CA VAL A 143 -13.65 -9.86 6.08
C VAL A 143 -14.00 -8.62 6.91
N THR A 144 -13.16 -7.60 6.86
CA THR A 144 -13.36 -6.35 7.61
C THR A 144 -14.62 -5.59 7.19
N LEU A 145 -15.02 -5.70 5.92
CA LEU A 145 -16.30 -5.17 5.43
C LEU A 145 -17.48 -5.81 6.17
N LEU A 146 -17.44 -7.13 6.38
CA LEU A 146 -18.55 -7.89 6.97
C LEU A 146 -18.46 -8.08 8.48
N THR A 147 -17.34 -7.72 9.11
CA THR A 147 -17.13 -7.93 10.56
C THR A 147 -16.79 -6.66 11.33
N GLU A 148 -16.40 -5.57 10.68
CA GLU A 148 -15.92 -4.36 11.35
C GLU A 148 -16.67 -3.11 10.90
N ASN A 149 -16.15 -2.45 9.85
CA ASN A 149 -16.52 -1.08 9.50
C ASN A 149 -17.40 -0.97 8.25
N GLY A 150 -17.66 -2.09 7.57
CA GLY A 150 -18.53 -2.09 6.41
C GLY A 150 -20.02 -1.99 6.75
N PRO A 151 -20.86 -1.98 5.73
CA PRO A 151 -22.23 -1.50 5.82
C PRO A 151 -23.19 -2.47 6.46
N CYS A 152 -22.83 -3.75 6.51
CA CYS A 152 -23.58 -4.80 7.16
C CYS A 152 -22.64 -5.74 7.93
N GLN A 153 -23.20 -6.51 8.85
CA GLN A 153 -22.51 -7.55 9.61
C GLN A 153 -23.20 -8.90 9.43
N ILE A 154 -22.45 -10.00 9.41
CA ILE A 154 -23.01 -11.35 9.41
C ILE A 154 -23.58 -11.66 10.80
N ILE A 155 -24.87 -12.00 10.88
CA ILE A 155 -25.56 -12.30 12.15
C ILE A 155 -25.91 -13.78 12.33
N SER A 156 -26.13 -14.52 11.25
CA SER A 156 -26.33 -15.97 11.24
C SER A 156 -26.02 -16.53 9.85
N GLU A 157 -26.08 -17.85 9.69
CA GLU A 157 -25.74 -18.53 8.43
C GLU A 157 -26.47 -17.91 7.23
N GLY A 158 -25.69 -17.23 6.39
CA GLY A 158 -26.19 -16.61 5.15
C GLY A 158 -27.04 -15.35 5.34
N THR A 159 -27.13 -14.78 6.55
CA THR A 159 -27.86 -13.53 6.79
C THR A 159 -26.98 -12.44 7.37
N THR A 160 -27.25 -11.20 6.95
CA THR A 160 -26.56 -10.01 7.44
C THR A 160 -27.57 -9.01 8.02
N ALA A 161 -27.09 -8.14 8.90
CA ALA A 161 -27.84 -7.02 9.47
C ALA A 161 -27.11 -5.71 9.19
N LEU A 162 -27.84 -4.60 9.17
CA LEU A 162 -27.25 -3.28 8.98
C LEU A 162 -26.26 -2.96 10.09
N ASN A 163 -25.07 -2.46 9.74
CA ASN A 163 -24.14 -1.92 10.71
C ASN A 163 -24.46 -0.44 10.97
N PRO A 164 -24.95 -0.07 12.18
CA PRO A 164 -25.27 1.32 12.51
C PRO A 164 -24.02 2.21 12.66
N TYR A 165 -22.83 1.63 12.76
CA TYR A 165 -21.55 2.34 12.90
C TYR A 165 -20.66 2.21 11.66
N SER A 166 -21.25 1.92 10.51
CA SER A 166 -20.49 1.77 9.27
C SER A 166 -19.80 3.07 8.87
N TRP A 167 -18.61 2.95 8.28
CA TRP A 167 -17.89 4.06 7.66
C TRP A 167 -18.62 4.64 6.45
N THR A 168 -19.51 3.87 5.82
CA THR A 168 -20.38 4.40 4.76
C THR A 168 -21.37 5.45 5.27
N SER A 169 -21.48 5.65 6.59
CA SER A 169 -22.29 6.75 7.15
C SER A 169 -21.71 8.12 6.84
N GLU A 170 -20.42 8.22 6.51
CA GLU A 170 -19.71 9.51 6.32
C GLU A 170 -18.81 9.55 5.07
N ALA A 171 -18.66 8.44 4.35
CA ALA A 171 -17.75 8.36 3.20
C ALA A 171 -18.21 7.36 2.14
N ASN A 172 -17.75 7.58 0.92
CA ASN A 172 -17.73 6.58 -0.13
C ASN A 172 -16.56 5.64 0.16
N VAL A 173 -16.79 4.32 0.29
CA VAL A 173 -15.73 3.40 0.77
C VAL A 173 -15.53 2.24 -0.20
N VAL A 174 -14.27 2.00 -0.53
CA VAL A 174 -13.82 0.88 -1.37
C VAL A 174 -13.00 -0.08 -0.50
N TRP A 175 -13.47 -1.31 -0.33
CA TRP A 175 -12.67 -2.39 0.25
C TRP A 175 -11.92 -3.10 -0.86
N LEU A 176 -10.59 -3.04 -0.82
CA LEU A 176 -9.72 -3.59 -1.85
C LEU A 176 -9.04 -4.86 -1.36
N ASP A 177 -9.23 -5.97 -2.08
CA ASP A 177 -8.46 -7.18 -1.85
C ASP A 177 -7.10 -7.04 -2.53
N GLN A 178 -6.04 -6.93 -1.73
CA GLN A 178 -4.68 -6.74 -2.21
C GLN A 178 -3.68 -7.49 -1.31
N PRO A 179 -2.51 -7.88 -1.83
CA PRO A 179 -2.10 -7.86 -3.25
C PRO A 179 -2.82 -8.91 -4.12
N THR A 180 -2.40 -9.07 -5.37
CA THR A 180 -2.85 -10.14 -6.28
C THR A 180 -2.81 -11.51 -5.56
N ASN A 181 -3.85 -12.33 -5.76
CA ASN A 181 -4.07 -13.64 -5.11
C ASN A 181 -4.45 -13.57 -3.63
N VAL A 182 -4.91 -12.42 -3.13
CA VAL A 182 -5.58 -12.29 -1.81
C VAL A 182 -7.09 -12.17 -1.99
N GLY A 183 -7.85 -12.89 -1.15
CA GLY A 183 -9.31 -12.85 -1.16
C GLY A 183 -9.87 -13.27 -2.53
N PHE A 184 -10.64 -12.39 -3.15
CA PHE A 184 -11.19 -12.62 -4.50
C PHE A 184 -10.27 -12.13 -5.63
N SER A 185 -9.21 -11.39 -5.34
CA SER A 185 -8.22 -10.97 -6.33
C SER A 185 -7.42 -12.17 -6.85
N TYR A 186 -7.15 -12.20 -8.15
CA TYR A 186 -6.43 -13.33 -8.78
C TYR A 186 -5.46 -12.86 -9.86
N GLY A 187 -4.43 -13.66 -10.13
CA GLY A 187 -3.55 -13.41 -11.27
C GLY A 187 -2.61 -14.55 -11.64
N SER A 188 -2.04 -14.47 -12.84
CA SER A 188 -1.25 -15.55 -13.46
C SER A 188 0.15 -15.74 -12.88
N ASN A 189 0.70 -14.72 -12.21
CA ASN A 189 2.02 -14.79 -11.61
C ASN A 189 1.95 -15.44 -10.22
N ALA A 190 2.52 -16.64 -10.08
CA ALA A 190 2.68 -17.35 -8.81
C ALA A 190 3.61 -16.62 -7.81
N ARG A 191 4.36 -15.60 -8.28
CA ARG A 191 5.06 -14.69 -7.38
C ARG A 191 4.05 -13.72 -6.81
N ALA A 192 3.54 -14.07 -5.64
CA ALA A 192 2.66 -13.19 -4.92
C ALA A 192 3.40 -11.88 -4.60
N GLN A 193 2.83 -10.77 -5.06
CA GLN A 193 3.40 -9.44 -4.99
C GLN A 193 3.23 -8.85 -3.57
N PHE A 194 3.77 -9.55 -2.56
CA PHE A 194 3.62 -9.17 -1.15
C PHE A 194 4.61 -8.09 -0.70
N ASN A 195 5.54 -7.66 -1.56
CA ASN A 195 6.45 -6.58 -1.22
C ASN A 195 5.78 -5.20 -1.39
N ALA A 196 6.15 -4.26 -0.54
CA ALA A 196 5.59 -2.91 -0.55
C ALA A 196 5.83 -2.16 -1.89
N GLY A 197 6.89 -2.52 -2.62
CA GLY A 197 7.26 -1.93 -3.90
C GLY A 197 6.28 -2.23 -5.04
N ASP A 198 5.70 -3.42 -5.04
CA ASP A 198 4.66 -3.84 -5.97
C ASP A 198 3.29 -3.33 -5.52
N VAL A 199 2.97 -3.47 -4.22
CA VAL A 199 1.68 -3.02 -3.66
C VAL A 199 1.45 -1.53 -3.90
N GLN A 200 2.45 -0.67 -3.66
CA GLN A 200 2.31 0.78 -3.89
C GLN A 200 1.92 1.11 -5.35
N ARG A 201 2.46 0.34 -6.32
CA ARG A 201 2.19 0.51 -7.74
C ARG A 201 0.79 -0.01 -8.08
N ASN A 202 0.43 -1.17 -7.53
CA ASN A 202 -0.88 -1.80 -7.71
C ASN A 202 -2.00 -0.89 -7.20
N VAL A 203 -1.85 -0.32 -6.00
CA VAL A 203 -2.83 0.61 -5.43
C VAL A 203 -2.96 1.88 -6.27
N TYR A 204 -1.84 2.45 -6.74
CA TYR A 204 -1.89 3.63 -7.61
C TYR A 204 -2.68 3.36 -8.90
N TRP A 205 -2.35 2.28 -9.61
CA TRP A 205 -3.02 1.97 -10.88
C TRP A 205 -4.44 1.44 -10.69
N PHE A 206 -4.73 0.78 -9.57
CA PHE A 206 -6.10 0.50 -9.15
C PHE A 206 -6.90 1.79 -9.07
N LEU A 207 -6.41 2.79 -8.33
CA LEU A 207 -7.08 4.09 -8.18
C LEU A 207 -7.24 4.81 -9.51
N GLN A 208 -6.23 4.81 -10.39
CA GLN A 208 -6.35 5.39 -11.73
C GLN A 208 -7.53 4.77 -12.50
N ARG A 209 -7.58 3.43 -12.57
CA ARG A 209 -8.66 2.74 -13.29
C ARG A 209 -10.02 2.85 -12.61
N PHE A 210 -10.03 2.90 -11.28
CA PHE A 210 -11.26 3.15 -10.52
C PHE A 210 -11.81 4.54 -10.82
N LEU A 211 -10.96 5.57 -10.86
CA LEU A 211 -11.36 6.94 -11.21
C LEU A 211 -11.70 7.12 -12.70
N ASP A 212 -11.15 6.30 -13.59
CA ASP A 212 -11.58 6.25 -14.99
C ASP A 212 -13.00 5.68 -15.10
N LYS A 213 -13.32 4.66 -14.29
CA LYS A 213 -14.64 4.04 -14.24
C LYS A 213 -15.68 4.90 -13.50
N HIS A 214 -15.24 5.65 -12.49
CA HIS A 214 -16.05 6.51 -11.63
C HIS A 214 -15.57 7.96 -11.69
N PRO A 215 -15.76 8.65 -12.83
CA PRO A 215 -15.28 10.01 -13.02
C PRO A 215 -15.84 11.01 -12.00
N GLU A 216 -16.99 10.72 -11.38
CA GLU A 216 -17.61 11.50 -10.29
C GLU A 216 -16.75 11.60 -9.01
N PHE A 217 -15.72 10.76 -8.87
CA PHE A 217 -14.76 10.83 -7.77
C PHE A 217 -13.44 11.52 -8.14
N GLN A 218 -13.26 11.95 -9.39
CA GLN A 218 -12.05 12.70 -9.76
C GLN A 218 -11.99 14.03 -9.00
N GLY A 219 -10.83 14.31 -8.41
CA GLY A 219 -10.64 15.48 -7.53
C GLY A 219 -11.26 15.35 -6.13
N ARG A 220 -11.96 14.24 -5.83
CA ARG A 220 -12.49 13.97 -4.48
C ARG A 220 -11.35 13.81 -3.48
N ALA A 221 -11.52 14.38 -2.29
CA ALA A 221 -10.67 14.06 -1.14
C ALA A 221 -10.59 12.54 -0.95
N LEU A 222 -9.38 11.99 -1.05
CA LEU A 222 -9.08 10.57 -0.90
C LEU A 222 -8.32 10.34 0.41
N PHE A 223 -8.75 9.33 1.15
CA PHE A 223 -8.01 8.80 2.29
C PHE A 223 -7.65 7.33 2.08
N LEU A 224 -6.42 6.95 2.42
CA LEU A 224 -6.01 5.55 2.49
C LEU A 224 -6.09 5.09 3.93
N ALA A 225 -6.88 4.05 4.19
CA ALA A 225 -7.10 3.54 5.54
C ALA A 225 -6.88 2.02 5.60
N GLY A 226 -6.54 1.52 6.78
CA GLY A 226 -6.41 0.09 6.99
C GLY A 226 -5.89 -0.31 8.35
N GLU A 227 -5.79 -1.63 8.56
CA GLU A 227 -5.42 -2.21 9.85
C GLU A 227 -4.39 -3.33 9.73
N GLY A 228 -3.42 -3.36 10.64
CA GLY A 228 -2.44 -4.44 10.75
C GLY A 228 -1.24 -4.24 9.82
N TYR A 229 -0.94 -5.20 8.95
CA TYR A 229 0.21 -5.09 8.07
C TYR A 229 0.14 -4.05 6.93
N PRO A 230 -1.05 -3.62 6.43
CA PRO A 230 -1.18 -2.45 5.58
C PRO A 230 -0.53 -1.19 6.15
N ALA A 231 -0.13 -1.17 7.41
CA ALA A 231 0.83 -0.21 7.96
C ALA A 231 2.12 -0.05 7.15
N HIS A 232 2.56 -1.07 6.40
CA HIS A 232 3.66 -0.96 5.44
C HIS A 232 3.19 -0.50 4.05
N TYR A 233 1.99 -0.90 3.64
CA TYR A 233 1.44 -0.65 2.30
C TYR A 233 0.88 0.75 2.13
N ILE A 234 0.13 1.25 3.12
CA ILE A 234 -0.52 2.56 3.10
C ILE A 234 0.51 3.68 2.95
N PRO A 235 1.60 3.76 3.75
CA PRO A 235 2.61 4.79 3.56
C PRO A 235 3.34 4.66 2.22
N ALA A 236 3.61 3.44 1.76
CA ALA A 236 4.27 3.20 0.48
C ALA A 236 3.39 3.67 -0.70
N ALA A 237 2.09 3.31 -0.69
CA ALA A 237 1.11 3.75 -1.68
C ALA A 237 0.92 5.28 -1.65
N ALA A 238 0.81 5.88 -0.46
CA ALA A 238 0.71 7.32 -0.30
C ALA A 238 1.92 8.05 -0.89
N HIS A 239 3.14 7.57 -0.59
CA HIS A 239 4.37 8.12 -1.16
C HIS A 239 4.43 7.95 -2.69
N TYR A 240 3.98 6.81 -3.22
CA TYR A 240 3.91 6.58 -4.66
C TYR A 240 2.92 7.55 -5.33
N ILE A 241 1.71 7.72 -4.79
CA ILE A 241 0.72 8.69 -5.28
C ILE A 241 1.31 10.10 -5.28
N TRP A 242 1.95 10.52 -4.18
CA TRP A 242 2.59 11.83 -4.10
C TRP A 242 3.64 12.05 -5.20
N ARG A 243 4.48 11.04 -5.44
CA ARG A 243 5.50 11.09 -6.50
C ARG A 243 4.87 11.19 -7.88
N GLU A 244 3.90 10.33 -8.20
CA GLU A 244 3.26 10.33 -9.53
C GLU A 244 2.45 11.62 -9.78
N ASN A 245 1.79 12.17 -8.76
CA ASN A 245 1.11 13.45 -8.84
C ASN A 245 2.05 14.60 -9.29
N SER A 246 3.33 14.57 -8.90
CA SER A 246 4.35 15.56 -9.33
C SER A 246 4.78 15.42 -10.80
N ILE A 247 4.51 14.26 -11.40
CA ILE A 247 4.80 13.96 -12.81
C ILE A 247 3.56 14.28 -13.65
N VAL A 248 2.36 13.98 -13.16
CA VAL A 248 1.08 14.29 -13.82
C VAL A 248 1.00 15.75 -14.25
N GLU A 249 1.36 16.67 -13.37
CA GLU A 249 1.39 18.12 -13.65
C GLU A 249 2.25 18.50 -14.85
N LYS A 250 3.18 17.63 -15.25
CA LYS A 250 4.13 17.87 -16.34
C LYS A 250 3.75 17.17 -17.65
N ALA A 251 2.99 16.07 -17.58
CA ALA A 251 2.84 15.13 -18.69
C ALA A 251 1.39 14.77 -19.07
N ASN A 252 0.37 15.18 -18.28
CA ASN A 252 -1.06 14.92 -18.54
C ASN A 252 -1.45 13.45 -18.84
N ALA A 253 -0.65 12.48 -18.42
CA ALA A 253 -0.85 11.07 -18.78
C ALA A 253 -1.79 10.29 -17.83
N THR A 254 -2.02 10.79 -16.61
CA THR A 254 -2.86 10.17 -15.57
C THR A 254 -3.64 11.25 -14.83
N VAL A 255 -4.72 10.89 -14.15
CA VAL A 255 -5.50 11.82 -13.32
C VAL A 255 -4.76 12.09 -12.01
N ARG A 256 -4.69 13.36 -11.60
CA ARG A 256 -4.17 13.73 -10.28
C ARG A 256 -5.09 13.19 -9.20
N ILE A 257 -4.53 12.41 -8.28
CA ILE A 257 -5.27 11.85 -7.14
C ILE A 257 -5.20 12.84 -5.97
N ASN A 258 -6.34 13.33 -5.46
CA ASN A 258 -6.36 14.25 -4.32
C ASN A 258 -6.23 13.51 -2.99
N LEU A 259 -5.04 12.99 -2.70
CA LEU A 259 -4.73 12.30 -1.44
C LEU A 259 -4.60 13.33 -0.29
N GLU A 260 -5.54 13.29 0.65
CA GLU A 260 -5.61 14.23 1.78
C GLU A 260 -5.07 13.64 3.09
N GLY A 261 -5.04 12.31 3.22
CA GLY A 261 -4.52 11.69 4.43
C GLY A 261 -4.45 10.18 4.42
N ILE A 262 -3.83 9.66 5.47
CA ILE A 262 -3.75 8.22 5.75
C ILE A 262 -4.20 7.93 7.18
N ALA A 263 -4.81 6.76 7.41
CA ALA A 263 -5.18 6.27 8.73
C ALA A 263 -4.74 4.81 8.88
N ILE A 264 -4.05 4.49 9.97
CA ILE A 264 -3.51 3.15 10.21
C ILE A 264 -3.95 2.71 11.62
N GLY A 265 -4.85 1.74 11.69
CA GLY A 265 -5.25 1.06 12.92
C GLY A 265 -4.28 -0.07 13.26
N ASN A 266 -3.89 -0.18 14.54
CA ASN A 266 -3.18 -1.33 15.09
C ASN A 266 -2.00 -1.84 14.21
N GLY A 267 -1.25 -0.91 13.62
CA GLY A 267 -0.30 -1.20 12.56
C GLY A 267 1.03 -1.78 13.04
N LEU A 268 1.56 -2.76 12.31
CA LEU A 268 2.98 -3.14 12.42
C LEU A 268 3.79 -2.18 11.53
N VAL A 269 4.34 -1.12 12.10
CA VAL A 269 5.04 -0.04 11.38
C VAL A 269 6.56 -0.18 11.52
N ASN A 270 7.03 -0.46 12.73
CA ASN A 270 8.43 -0.63 13.05
C ASN A 270 8.60 -1.90 13.90
N PRO A 271 8.85 -3.05 13.25
CA PRO A 271 9.02 -4.31 13.95
C PRO A 271 10.07 -4.23 15.05
N ALA A 272 11.22 -3.56 14.82
CA ALA A 272 12.31 -3.49 15.78
C ALA A 272 11.95 -2.79 17.11
N VAL A 273 10.88 -1.99 17.13
CA VAL A 273 10.37 -1.32 18.35
C VAL A 273 9.15 -2.06 18.92
N GLN A 274 8.41 -2.77 18.08
CA GLN A 274 7.13 -3.39 18.42
C GLN A 274 7.23 -4.88 18.80
N VAL A 275 8.38 -5.54 18.54
CA VAL A 275 8.64 -6.96 18.84
C VAL A 275 9.80 -7.17 19.80
#